data_AF-A0AAJ6F398-F1
#
_entry.id   AF-A0AAJ6F398-F1
#
_cell.length_a   1.000
_cell.length_b   1.000
_cell.length_c   1.000
_cell.angle_alpha   90.00
_cell.angle_beta   90.00
_cell.angle_gamma   90.00
#
_symmetry.space_group_name_H-M   'P 1'
#
loop_
_entity.id
_entity.type
_entity.pdbx_description
1 polymer ?
#
loop_
_entity_poly.entity_id
_entity_poly.type
_entity_poly.pdbx_seq_one_letter_code
_entity_poly.pdbx_strand_id
1 'polypeptide(L)'
;MTGIIRSTSPGGLFDKNTFHCVGMNASLDGKNTRSTVCEGIDADGDKRLSYFSLGSDGKIIRENITGTGKYEGMVATGTVQPLGPFPVVKAGTFQDCNHQTGTYKLK
;
A
#
# COMPACT_ATOMS: atom_id res chain seq x y z
N MET A 1 11.34 -2.13 -0.35
CA MET A 1 10.61 -2.57 -1.56
C MET A 1 10.22 -1.34 -2.36
N THR A 2 10.44 -1.32 -3.67
CA THR A 2 10.00 -0.23 -4.54
C THR A 2 9.10 -0.77 -5.65
N GLY A 3 8.24 0.08 -6.20
CA GLY A 3 7.38 -0.30 -7.32
C GLY A 3 6.48 0.82 -7.80
N ILE A 4 5.50 0.45 -8.62
CA ILE A 4 4.50 1.35 -9.18
C ILE A 4 3.13 0.71 -8.98
N ILE A 5 2.15 1.52 -8.59
CA ILE A 5 0.76 1.10 -8.46
C ILE A 5 0.08 1.22 -9.82
N ARG A 6 -0.66 0.18 -10.20
CA ARG A 6 -1.57 0.15 -11.35
C ARG A 6 -2.93 -0.30 -10.85
N SER A 7 -3.90 0.60 -10.88
CA SER A 7 -5.29 0.31 -10.52
C SER A 7 -5.98 -0.42 -11.66
N THR A 8 -6.97 -1.26 -11.34
CA THR A 8 -7.88 -1.85 -12.34
C THR A 8 -8.77 -0.80 -13.00
N SER A 9 -9.02 0.32 -12.32
CA SER A 9 -9.71 1.49 -12.85
C SER A 9 -8.69 2.60 -13.12
N PRO A 10 -8.33 2.85 -14.40
CA PRO A 10 -7.36 3.88 -14.76
C PRO A 10 -7.76 5.25 -14.23
N GLY A 11 -6.79 6.00 -13.70
CA GLY A 11 -7.01 7.36 -13.16
C GLY A 11 -7.69 7.40 -11.79
N GLY A 12 -7.95 6.25 -11.17
CA GLY A 12 -8.42 6.18 -9.78
C GLY A 12 -7.39 6.69 -8.78
N LEU A 13 -7.82 6.88 -7.53
CA LEU A 13 -6.94 7.33 -6.46
C LEU A 13 -5.74 6.39 -6.28
N PHE A 14 -4.53 6.97 -6.31
CA PHE A 14 -3.23 6.29 -6.24
C PHE A 14 -2.82 5.51 -7.50
N ASP A 15 -3.64 5.50 -8.55
CA ASP A 15 -3.22 4.93 -9.83
C ASP A 15 -1.98 5.66 -10.36
N LYS A 16 -1.03 4.90 -10.89
CA LYS A 16 0.26 5.38 -11.38
C LYS A 16 1.18 6.04 -10.35
N ASN A 17 0.92 5.91 -9.06
CA ASN A 17 1.88 6.34 -8.05
C ASN A 17 3.10 5.40 -8.04
N THR A 18 4.29 5.97 -7.93
CA THR A 18 5.47 5.21 -7.49
C THR A 18 5.40 5.00 -5.99
N PHE A 19 6.09 3.98 -5.47
CA PHE A 19 6.20 3.79 -4.04
C PHE A 19 7.56 3.27 -3.61
N HIS A 20 7.94 3.63 -2.38
CA HIS A 20 9.05 3.05 -1.64
C HIS A 20 8.55 2.65 -0.25
N CYS A 21 8.62 1.36 0.05
CA CYS A 21 8.22 0.77 1.32
C CYS A 21 9.43 0.27 2.11
N VAL A 22 9.45 0.58 3.40
CA VAL A 22 10.39 0.06 4.40
C VAL A 22 9.58 -0.59 5.51
N GLY A 23 9.98 -1.79 5.92
CA GLY A 23 9.25 -2.53 6.92
C GLY A 23 9.88 -3.87 7.24
N MET A 24 9.32 -4.50 8.25
CA MET A 24 9.68 -5.83 8.69
C MET A 24 8.42 -6.69 8.76
N ASN A 25 8.54 -7.90 8.23
CA ASN A 25 7.56 -8.96 8.41
C ASN A 25 8.26 -10.12 9.11
N ALA A 26 7.62 -10.72 10.11
CA ALA A 26 8.12 -11.90 10.79
C ALA A 26 7.06 -12.99 10.80
N SER A 27 7.52 -14.25 10.85
CA SER A 27 6.66 -15.42 10.98
C SER A 27 7.32 -16.41 11.93
N LEU A 28 6.58 -16.88 12.93
CA LEU A 28 6.99 -17.94 13.85
C LEU A 28 5.76 -18.75 14.27
N ASP A 29 5.82 -20.07 14.11
CA ASP A 29 4.75 -21.01 14.48
C ASP A 29 3.37 -20.62 13.94
N GLY A 30 3.31 -20.19 12.67
CA GLY A 30 2.08 -19.76 12.01
C GLY A 30 1.56 -18.38 12.44
N LYS A 31 2.21 -17.72 13.40
CA LYS A 31 1.90 -16.33 13.78
C LYS A 31 2.73 -15.39 12.92
N ASN A 32 2.04 -14.43 12.31
CA ASN A 32 2.67 -13.43 11.46
C ASN A 32 2.62 -12.06 12.12
N THR A 33 3.65 -11.25 11.90
CA THR A 33 3.60 -9.81 12.12
C THR A 33 3.96 -9.11 10.82
N ARG A 34 3.30 -7.98 10.57
CA ARG A 34 3.65 -7.09 9.47
C ARG A 34 3.58 -5.67 9.97
N SER A 35 4.66 -4.93 9.72
CA SER A 35 4.74 -3.50 9.96
C SER A 35 5.55 -2.89 8.83
N THR A 36 4.89 -2.13 7.97
CA THR A 36 5.52 -1.52 6.80
C THR A 36 5.01 -0.10 6.62
N VAL A 37 5.91 0.82 6.35
CA VAL A 37 5.59 2.19 5.96
C VAL A 37 5.93 2.35 4.49
N CYS A 38 5.03 2.94 3.70
CA CYS A 38 5.27 3.25 2.30
C CYS A 38 5.08 4.74 2.02
N GLU A 39 6.12 5.36 1.45
CA GLU A 39 5.98 6.61 0.72
C GLU A 39 5.41 6.30 -0.67
N GLY A 40 4.35 6.99 -1.05
CA GLY A 40 3.82 6.99 -2.41
C GLY A 40 3.94 8.38 -3.02
N ILE A 41 4.37 8.46 -4.28
CA ILE A 41 4.52 9.71 -5.03
C ILE A 41 3.70 9.60 -6.31
N ASP A 42 2.81 10.56 -6.54
CA ASP A 42 1.99 10.58 -7.76
C ASP A 42 2.66 11.33 -8.92
N ALA A 43 1.93 11.50 -10.03
CA ALA A 43 2.42 12.15 -11.24
C ALA A 43 2.68 13.66 -11.07
N ASP A 44 2.03 14.31 -10.10
CA ASP A 44 2.22 15.74 -9.81
C ASP A 44 3.39 15.95 -8.82
N GLY A 45 3.95 14.86 -8.28
CA GLY A 45 5.00 14.88 -7.26
C GLY A 45 4.47 14.95 -5.83
N ASP A 46 3.14 14.92 -5.65
CA ASP A 46 2.52 14.93 -4.33
C ASP A 46 2.77 13.60 -3.62
N LYS A 47 3.11 13.69 -2.34
CA LYS A 47 3.56 12.57 -1.53
C LYS A 47 2.52 12.16 -0.52
N ARG A 48 2.48 10.87 -0.22
CA ARG A 48 1.72 10.31 0.92
C ARG A 48 2.56 9.30 1.67
N LEU A 49 2.46 9.32 3.00
CA LEU A 49 3.00 8.28 3.85
C LEU A 49 1.85 7.40 4.35
N SER A 50 1.93 6.10 4.11
CA SER A 50 0.93 5.14 4.58
C SER A 50 1.57 4.07 5.45
N TYR A 51 0.91 3.72 6.54
CA TYR A 51 1.29 2.62 7.42
C TYR A 51 0.45 1.39 7.11
N PHE A 52 1.09 0.23 7.12
CA PHE A 52 0.50 -1.08 6.88
C PHE A 52 0.81 -1.99 8.05
N SER A 53 -0.24 -2.58 8.63
CA SER A 53 -0.14 -3.49 9.77
C SER A 53 -0.96 -4.75 9.53
N LEU A 54 -0.60 -5.85 10.19
CA LEU A 54 -1.44 -7.06 10.19
C LEU A 54 -2.54 -6.91 11.25
N GLY A 55 -3.79 -6.91 10.81
CA GLY A 55 -4.97 -6.95 11.68
C GLY A 55 -5.13 -8.32 12.35
N SER A 56 -5.89 -8.35 13.44
CA SER A 56 -6.19 -9.59 14.18
C SER A 56 -6.99 -10.61 13.37
N ASP A 57 -7.69 -10.17 12.32
CA ASP A 57 -8.42 -11.00 11.36
C ASP A 57 -7.52 -11.55 10.23
N GLY A 58 -6.20 -11.28 10.30
CA GLY A 58 -5.23 -11.70 9.30
C GLY A 58 -5.21 -10.82 8.04
N LYS A 59 -6.04 -9.79 7.94
CA LYS A 59 -6.01 -8.83 6.83
C LYS A 59 -4.96 -7.76 7.07
N ILE A 60 -4.40 -7.22 6.00
CA ILE A 60 -3.49 -6.06 6.12
C ILE A 60 -4.35 -4.81 6.24
N ILE A 61 -4.18 -4.05 7.30
CA ILE A 61 -4.80 -2.73 7.49
C ILE A 61 -3.85 -1.69 6.91
N ARG A 62 -4.41 -0.70 6.20
CA ARG A 62 -3.69 0.45 5.68
C ARG A 62 -4.27 1.73 6.27
N GLU A 63 -3.40 2.61 6.73
CA GLU A 63 -3.76 3.94 7.22
C GLU A 63 -2.89 5.01 6.54
N ASN A 64 -3.47 6.17 6.23
CA ASN A 64 -2.68 7.35 5.87
C ASN A 64 -2.14 8.01 7.15
N ILE A 65 -0.84 8.30 7.17
CA ILE A 65 -0.19 8.99 8.28
C ILE A 65 -0.08 10.49 8.00
N THR A 66 0.36 10.85 6.81
CA THR A 66 0.50 12.24 6.37
C THR A 66 0.65 12.32 4.85
N GLY A 67 0.61 13.53 4.30
CA GLY A 67 0.82 13.80 2.89
C GLY A 67 1.15 15.26 2.60
N THR A 68 1.54 15.53 1.36
CA THR A 68 1.82 16.86 0.82
C THR A 68 0.83 17.21 -0.30
N GLY A 69 0.72 18.50 -0.63
CA GLY A 69 -0.13 18.97 -1.73
C GLY A 69 -1.57 18.48 -1.58
N LYS A 70 -2.12 17.80 -2.58
CA LYS A 70 -3.51 17.31 -2.52
C LYS A 70 -3.74 16.21 -1.48
N TYR A 71 -2.68 15.61 -0.93
CA TYR A 71 -2.78 14.63 0.16
C TYR A 71 -2.62 15.26 1.56
N GLU A 72 -2.37 16.56 1.66
CA GLU A 72 -2.27 17.24 2.94
C GLU A 72 -3.60 17.13 3.71
N GLY A 73 -3.55 16.68 4.97
CA GLY A 73 -4.75 16.49 5.80
C GLY A 73 -5.65 15.32 5.38
N MET A 74 -5.20 14.48 4.43
CA MET A 74 -5.95 13.30 4.00
C MET A 74 -6.18 12.33 5.17
N VAL A 75 -7.43 11.90 5.34
CA VAL A 75 -7.78 10.77 6.20
C VAL A 75 -8.13 9.60 5.30
N ALA A 76 -7.41 8.48 5.42
CA ALA A 76 -7.72 7.27 4.69
C ALA A 76 -7.43 6.03 5.51
N THR A 77 -8.35 5.08 5.46
CA THR A 77 -8.23 3.76 6.07
C THR A 77 -8.76 2.71 5.13
N GLY A 78 -8.19 1.52 5.17
CA GLY A 78 -8.62 0.41 4.33
C GLY A 78 -8.01 -0.91 4.71
N THR A 79 -8.45 -1.95 4.02
CA THR A 79 -7.85 -3.28 4.08
C THR A 79 -7.23 -3.63 2.73
N VAL A 80 -6.16 -4.41 2.78
CA VAL A 80 -5.42 -4.91 1.63
C VAL A 80 -5.43 -6.43 1.72
N GLN A 81 -6.02 -7.06 0.71
CA GLN A 81 -6.04 -8.50 0.57
C GLN A 81 -5.16 -8.91 -0.61
N PRO A 82 -4.03 -9.60 -0.38
CA PRO A 82 -3.26 -10.22 -1.45
C PRO A 82 -4.12 -11.27 -2.15
N LEU A 83 -4.16 -11.23 -3.48
CA LEU A 83 -4.95 -12.18 -4.27
C LEU A 83 -4.22 -13.50 -4.53
N GLY A 84 -3.01 -13.66 -4.00
CA GLY A 84 -2.22 -14.87 -4.07
C GLY A 84 -0.95 -14.71 -4.90
N PRO A 85 -0.16 -15.78 -5.04
CA PRO A 85 1.06 -15.73 -5.83
C PRO A 85 0.72 -15.58 -7.31
N PHE A 86 1.25 -14.54 -7.94
CA PHE A 86 1.24 -14.38 -9.39
C PHE A 86 2.55 -14.91 -9.98
N PRO A 87 2.55 -15.42 -11.23
CA PRO A 87 3.78 -15.76 -11.91
C PRO A 87 4.75 -14.58 -11.89
N VAL A 88 5.98 -14.82 -11.41
CA VAL A 88 7.01 -13.79 -11.37
C VAL A 88 7.44 -13.48 -12.80
N VAL A 89 7.09 -12.29 -13.29
CA VAL A 89 7.47 -11.84 -14.64
C VAL A 89 8.94 -11.47 -14.70
N LYS A 90 9.52 -10.98 -13.59
CA LYS A 90 10.94 -10.59 -13.52
C LYS A 90 11.59 -10.94 -12.19
N ALA A 91 12.66 -11.73 -12.24
CA ALA A 91 13.47 -12.09 -11.08
C ALA A 91 13.98 -10.85 -10.34
N GLY A 92 13.96 -10.90 -9.00
CA GLY A 92 14.38 -9.80 -8.14
C GLY A 92 13.38 -8.63 -8.04
N THR A 93 12.19 -8.73 -8.66
CA THR A 93 11.12 -7.74 -8.50
C THR A 93 9.99 -8.28 -7.63
N PHE A 94 9.37 -7.39 -6.87
CA PHE A 94 8.10 -7.69 -6.21
C PHE A 94 6.95 -7.39 -7.17
N GLN A 95 6.12 -8.39 -7.41
CA GLN A 95 4.93 -8.29 -8.26
C GLN A 95 3.78 -8.95 -7.51
N ASP A 96 2.76 -8.17 -7.20
CA ASP A 96 1.63 -8.62 -6.40
C ASP A 96 0.37 -7.91 -6.88
N CYS A 97 -0.77 -8.61 -6.79
CA CYS A 97 -2.07 -8.03 -7.05
C CYS A 97 -2.87 -8.06 -5.76
N ASN A 98 -3.34 -6.88 -5.36
CA ASN A 98 -4.06 -6.71 -4.11
C ASN A 98 -5.47 -6.22 -4.41
N HIS A 99 -6.46 -6.82 -3.77
CA HIS A 99 -7.78 -6.22 -3.64
C HIS A 99 -7.76 -5.28 -2.44
N GLN A 100 -7.83 -3.97 -2.71
CA GLN A 100 -7.87 -2.94 -1.68
C GLN A 100 -9.29 -2.42 -1.53
N THR A 101 -9.76 -2.33 -0.29
CA THR A 101 -11.05 -1.74 0.06
C THR A 101 -10.84 -0.69 1.15
N GLY A 102 -11.60 0.39 1.14
CA GLY A 102 -11.44 1.43 2.16
C GLY A 102 -12.19 2.70 1.83
N THR A 103 -12.00 3.69 2.70
CA THR A 103 -12.57 5.02 2.58
C THR A 103 -11.48 6.05 2.65
N TYR A 104 -11.65 7.16 1.95
CA TYR A 104 -10.79 8.31 2.07
C TYR A 104 -11.58 9.61 2.06
N LYS A 105 -11.00 10.62 2.69
CA LYS A 105 -11.44 12.00 2.62
C LYS A 105 -10.21 12.87 2.39
N LEU A 106 -10.23 13.65 1.32
CA LEU A 106 -9.27 14.73 1.11
C LEU A 106 -9.73 15.96 1.92
N LYS A 107 -8.80 16.89 2.16
CA LYS A 107 -9.08 18.16 2.85
C LYS A 107 -10.17 18.96 2.13
#